data_AF-A0A2H0UMT6-F1
#
_entry.id   AF-A0A2H0UMT6-F1
#
_cell.length_a   1.000
_cell.length_b   1.000
_cell.length_c   1.000
_cell.angle_alpha   90.00
_cell.angle_beta   90.00
_cell.angle_gamma   90.00
#
_symmetry.space_group_name_H-M   'P 1'
#
loop_
_entity.id
_entity.type
_entity.pdbx_description
1 polymer ?
#
loop_
_entity_poly.entity_id
_entity_poly.type
_entity_poly.pdbx_seq_one_letter_code
_entity_poly.pdbx_strand_id
1 'polypeptide(L)'
;MTKYIFDFDDVLFFNTGKFKKHMYKCFEDVGVDYETVKKYYKIEKEKGWTLYNLVASVLEGENITIVSKEELAEKVMKECENFTNEELTEKIKQLEVKNCYMVTHGVKEYQLEKVSRTNLVLLFTEIFVVQDTKKGPVEMICERFKDDEVVFVDDKEKRFADLDFEKYPNLRKVLYIGPESIGEIFQ
;
A
#
# COMPACT_ATOMS: atom_id res chain seq x y z
N MET A 1 -17.23 -20.09 -0.19
CA MET A 1 -15.80 -20.03 -0.55
C MET A 1 -15.29 -18.66 -0.19
N THR A 2 -14.26 -18.53 0.64
CA THR A 2 -13.85 -17.20 1.13
C THR A 2 -13.15 -16.37 0.04
N LYS A 3 -13.48 -15.08 -0.03
CA LYS A 3 -12.80 -14.04 -0.81
C LYS A 3 -11.99 -13.16 0.12
N TYR A 4 -10.83 -12.74 -0.34
CA TYR A 4 -9.91 -11.95 0.47
C TYR A 4 -9.63 -10.61 -0.22
N ILE A 5 -9.76 -9.54 0.55
CA ILE A 5 -9.41 -8.18 0.16
C ILE A 5 -8.29 -7.72 1.07
N PHE A 6 -7.15 -7.37 0.48
CA PHE A 6 -5.99 -6.90 1.24
C PHE A 6 -5.68 -5.44 0.93
N ASP A 7 -5.40 -4.64 1.97
CA ASP A 7 -4.61 -3.43 1.78
C ASP A 7 -3.17 -3.77 1.37
N PHE A 8 -2.49 -2.79 0.78
CA PHE A 8 -1.09 -2.90 0.42
C PHE A 8 -0.16 -2.33 1.49
N ASP A 9 -0.29 -1.04 1.79
CA ASP A 9 0.65 -0.34 2.66
C ASP A 9 0.47 -0.76 4.13
N ASP A 10 1.57 -1.18 4.74
CA ASP A 10 1.68 -1.71 6.10
C ASP A 10 0.90 -3.02 6.35
N VAL A 11 0.36 -3.66 5.30
CA VAL A 11 -0.19 -5.03 5.32
C VAL A 11 0.66 -5.98 4.47
N LEU A 12 0.72 -5.77 3.15
CA LEU A 12 1.52 -6.58 2.22
C LEU A 12 2.91 -5.97 1.96
N PHE A 13 3.09 -4.70 2.30
CA PHE A 13 4.31 -3.94 2.05
C PHE A 13 4.63 -3.07 3.26
N PHE A 14 5.80 -3.23 3.86
CA PHE A 14 6.26 -2.49 5.04
C PHE A 14 6.62 -1.03 4.71
N ASN A 15 5.59 -0.25 4.39
CA ASN A 15 5.69 1.13 3.93
C ASN A 15 6.33 2.03 4.99
N THR A 16 5.74 2.09 6.18
CA THR A 16 6.15 3.00 7.24
C THR A 16 7.41 2.50 7.95
N GLY A 17 7.48 1.19 8.21
CA GLY A 17 8.56 0.59 8.99
C GLY A 17 9.89 0.41 8.24
N LYS A 18 9.85 0.16 6.93
CA LYS A 18 11.04 -0.15 6.11
C LYS A 18 11.22 0.79 4.91
N PHE A 19 10.24 0.86 4.00
CA PHE A 19 10.37 1.64 2.76
C PHE A 19 10.64 3.12 3.00
N LYS A 20 9.91 3.78 3.91
CA LYS A 20 10.17 5.19 4.25
C LYS A 20 11.57 5.42 4.82
N LYS A 21 12.10 4.48 5.62
CA LYS A 21 13.47 4.59 6.15
C LYS A 21 14.50 4.51 5.01
N HIS A 22 14.30 3.59 4.08
CA HIS A 22 15.11 3.50 2.86
C HIS A 22 15.04 4.78 2.02
N MET A 23 13.84 5.33 1.82
CA MET A 23 13.64 6.59 1.12
C MET A 23 14.45 7.73 1.75
N TYR A 24 14.36 7.92 3.08
CA TYR A 24 15.14 8.96 3.77
C TYR A 24 16.64 8.75 3.65
N LYS A 25 17.11 7.50 3.75
CA LYS A 25 18.54 7.18 3.54
C LYS A 25 19.01 7.56 2.13
N CYS A 26 18.17 7.35 1.11
CA CYS A 26 18.53 7.74 -0.26
C CYS A 26 18.71 9.26 -0.42
N PHE A 27 17.93 10.06 0.32
CA PHE A 27 18.10 11.51 0.38
C PHE A 27 19.36 11.92 1.16
N GLU A 28 19.65 11.24 2.27
CA GLU A 28 20.87 11.46 3.06
C GLU A 28 22.13 11.22 2.22
N ASP A 29 22.15 10.17 1.40
CA ASP A 29 23.26 9.84 0.50
C ASP A 29 23.56 10.95 -0.53
N VAL A 30 22.62 11.87 -0.78
CA VAL A 30 22.80 13.02 -1.68
C VAL A 30 22.91 14.35 -0.92
N GLY A 31 23.11 14.28 0.40
CA GLY A 31 23.40 15.42 1.26
C GLY A 31 22.18 16.11 1.86
N VAL A 32 20.98 15.50 1.80
CA VAL A 32 19.76 16.08 2.36
C VAL A 32 19.35 15.35 3.64
N ASP A 33 19.31 16.07 4.76
CA ASP A 33 18.95 15.49 6.05
C ASP A 33 17.46 15.18 6.18
N TYR A 34 17.14 14.33 7.16
CA TYR A 34 15.78 13.88 7.44
C TYR A 34 14.76 15.00 7.71
N GLU A 35 15.11 16.02 8.49
CA GLU A 35 14.18 17.10 8.85
C GLU A 35 13.87 17.98 7.63
N THR A 36 14.87 18.18 6.75
CA THR A 36 14.69 18.86 5.46
C THR A 36 13.71 18.08 4.57
N VAL A 37 13.93 16.79 4.33
CA VAL A 37 13.01 15.97 3.52
C VAL A 37 11.59 15.97 4.11
N LYS A 38 11.48 15.86 5.44
CA LYS A 38 10.20 15.85 6.16
C LYS A 38 9.43 17.18 6.02
N LYS A 39 10.12 18.32 5.90
CA LYS A 39 9.50 19.61 5.60
C LYS A 39 8.84 19.58 4.21
N TYR A 40 9.55 19.16 3.18
CA TYR A 40 8.98 19.02 1.84
C TYR A 40 7.86 17.98 1.79
N TYR A 41 8.03 16.87 2.50
CA TYR A 41 6.99 15.83 2.62
C TYR A 41 5.66 16.40 3.12
N LYS A 42 5.68 17.27 4.14
CA LYS A 42 4.45 17.90 4.66
C LYS A 42 3.76 18.76 3.59
N ILE A 43 4.53 19.55 2.84
CA ILE A 43 4.04 20.43 1.78
C ILE A 43 3.41 19.60 0.66
N GLU A 44 4.12 18.57 0.18
CA GLU A 44 3.65 17.73 -0.93
C GLU A 44 2.47 16.83 -0.53
N LYS A 45 2.34 16.48 0.75
CA LYS A 45 1.19 15.73 1.27
C LYS A 45 -0.13 16.46 1.07
N GLU A 46 -0.14 17.79 1.14
CA GLU A 46 -1.34 18.59 0.91
C GLU A 46 -1.77 18.64 -0.56
N LYS A 47 -0.87 18.26 -1.48
CA LYS A 47 -1.09 18.35 -2.95
C LYS A 47 -1.40 17.00 -3.62
N GLY A 48 -1.49 15.91 -2.85
CA GLY A 48 -1.58 14.55 -3.41
C GLY A 48 -0.19 13.95 -3.67
N TRP A 49 0.56 13.77 -2.58
CA TRP A 49 1.96 13.33 -2.57
C TRP A 49 2.26 12.10 -3.44
N THR A 50 3.37 12.19 -4.19
CA THR A 50 4.09 11.07 -4.81
C THR A 50 5.58 11.20 -4.50
N LEU A 51 6.32 10.08 -4.61
CA LEU A 51 7.78 10.12 -4.46
C LEU A 51 8.44 11.08 -5.46
N TYR A 52 8.00 11.07 -6.73
CA TYR A 52 8.58 11.91 -7.78
C TYR A 52 8.44 13.41 -7.49
N ASN A 53 7.28 13.84 -6.98
CA ASN A 53 7.06 15.24 -6.60
C ASN A 53 7.89 15.62 -5.37
N LEU A 54 8.03 14.71 -4.40
CA LEU A 54 8.91 14.92 -3.25
C LEU A 54 10.36 15.08 -3.69
N VAL A 55 10.86 14.16 -4.52
CA VAL A 55 12.23 14.21 -5.04
C VAL A 55 12.46 15.52 -5.80
N ALA A 56 11.57 15.90 -6.72
CA ALA A 56 11.68 17.16 -7.46
C ALA A 56 11.75 18.36 -6.51
N SER A 57 10.80 18.45 -5.57
CA SER A 57 10.71 19.57 -4.63
C SER A 57 11.95 19.70 -3.75
N VAL A 58 12.51 18.57 -3.29
CA VAL A 58 13.72 18.55 -2.47
C VAL A 58 14.95 18.96 -3.30
N LEU A 59 15.14 18.37 -4.49
CA LEU A 59 16.31 18.67 -5.32
C LEU A 59 16.32 20.13 -5.78
N GLU A 60 15.17 20.65 -6.21
CA GLU A 60 15.01 22.06 -6.60
C GLU A 60 15.18 23.00 -5.42
N GLY A 61 14.51 22.71 -4.29
CA GLY A 61 14.52 23.60 -3.12
C GLY A 61 15.86 23.67 -2.41
N GLU A 62 16.62 22.57 -2.40
CA GLU A 62 17.96 22.48 -1.79
C GLU A 62 19.10 22.68 -2.81
N ASN A 63 18.78 23.03 -4.07
CA ASN A 63 19.74 23.23 -5.17
C ASN A 63 20.70 22.04 -5.37
N ILE A 64 20.20 20.81 -5.27
CA ILE A 64 20.98 19.59 -5.46
C ILE A 64 21.03 19.24 -6.95
N THR A 65 22.24 19.29 -7.53
CA THR A 65 22.44 19.00 -8.97
C THR A 65 23.29 17.76 -9.24
N ILE A 66 23.74 17.06 -8.19
CA ILE A 66 24.62 15.88 -8.31
C ILE A 66 23.88 14.60 -8.74
N VAL A 67 22.55 14.62 -8.71
CA VAL A 67 21.68 13.52 -9.09
C VAL A 67 20.43 14.09 -9.76
N SER A 68 19.90 13.39 -10.75
CA SER A 68 18.60 13.73 -11.34
C SER A 68 17.43 13.24 -10.50
N LYS A 69 16.25 13.80 -10.75
CA LYS A 69 15.00 13.36 -10.12
C LYS A 69 14.72 11.88 -10.42
N GLU A 70 14.91 11.46 -11.66
CA GLU A 70 14.69 10.10 -12.13
C GLU A 70 15.64 9.12 -11.44
N GLU A 71 16.93 9.44 -11.33
CA GLU A 71 17.92 8.58 -10.68
C GLU A 71 17.63 8.39 -9.19
N LEU A 72 17.30 9.46 -8.46
CA LEU A 72 17.01 9.36 -7.03
C LEU A 72 15.68 8.63 -6.78
N ALA A 73 14.64 8.90 -7.58
CA ALA A 73 13.38 8.17 -7.48
C ALA A 73 13.57 6.68 -7.78
N GLU A 74 14.33 6.34 -8.82
CA GLU A 74 14.65 4.94 -9.15
C GLU A 74 15.44 4.26 -8.03
N LYS A 75 16.42 4.94 -7.43
CA LYS A 75 17.19 4.42 -6.30
C LYS A 75 16.29 4.04 -5.11
N VAL A 76 15.22 4.81 -4.88
CA VAL A 76 14.22 4.50 -3.84
C VAL A 76 13.33 3.33 -4.27
N MET A 77 12.78 3.36 -5.49
CA MET A 77 11.76 2.42 -5.95
C MET A 77 12.31 1.03 -6.29
N LYS A 78 13.57 0.90 -6.72
CA LYS A 78 14.15 -0.39 -7.10
C LYS A 78 14.20 -1.43 -5.97
N GLU A 79 14.19 -0.97 -4.72
CA GLU A 79 14.26 -1.84 -3.53
C GLU A 79 12.88 -2.29 -3.03
N CYS A 80 11.78 -1.96 -3.74
CA CYS A 80 10.42 -2.26 -3.29
C CYS A 80 10.20 -3.74 -2.95
N GLU A 81 10.74 -4.67 -3.72
CA GLU A 81 10.61 -6.11 -3.44
C GLU A 81 11.11 -6.52 -2.05
N ASN A 82 12.14 -5.84 -1.54
CA ASN A 82 12.78 -6.10 -0.24
C ASN A 82 11.92 -5.65 0.96
N PHE A 83 10.79 -5.00 0.71
CA PHE A 83 9.90 -4.50 1.75
C PHE A 83 8.55 -5.22 1.78
N THR A 84 8.41 -6.33 1.05
CA THR A 84 7.19 -7.15 1.11
C THR A 84 7.04 -7.90 2.43
N ASN A 85 5.79 -8.19 2.80
CA ASN A 85 5.46 -9.06 3.91
C ASN A 85 5.48 -10.52 3.46
N GLU A 86 6.66 -11.14 3.49
CA GLU A 86 6.88 -12.50 2.98
C GLU A 86 5.97 -13.53 3.63
N GLU A 87 5.78 -13.48 4.95
CA GLU A 87 4.97 -14.45 5.68
C GLU A 87 3.51 -14.45 5.23
N LEU A 88 2.89 -13.26 5.15
CA LEU A 88 1.52 -13.12 4.64
C LEU A 88 1.44 -13.48 3.15
N THR A 89 2.45 -13.09 2.37
CA THR A 89 2.52 -13.37 0.93
C THR A 89 2.56 -14.87 0.65
N GLU A 90 3.32 -15.65 1.41
CA GLU A 90 3.38 -17.11 1.29
C GLU A 90 2.03 -17.77 1.58
N LYS A 91 1.23 -17.21 2.50
CA LYS A 91 -0.14 -17.69 2.73
C LYS A 91 -1.06 -17.35 1.56
N ILE A 92 -0.97 -16.14 1.00
CA ILE A 92 -1.78 -15.74 -0.15
C ILE A 92 -1.45 -16.60 -1.39
N LYS A 93 -0.19 -16.97 -1.60
CA LYS A 93 0.22 -17.88 -2.69
C LYS A 93 -0.45 -19.26 -2.63
N GLN A 94 -0.93 -19.69 -1.47
CA GLN A 94 -1.65 -20.96 -1.30
C GLN A 94 -3.13 -20.86 -1.69
N LEU A 95 -3.64 -19.64 -1.91
CA LEU A 95 -5.00 -19.39 -2.36
C LEU A 95 -5.09 -19.41 -3.89
N GLU A 96 -6.30 -19.67 -4.41
CA GLU A 96 -6.57 -19.43 -5.82
C GLU A 96 -6.63 -17.92 -6.10
N VAL A 97 -5.93 -17.45 -7.13
CA VAL A 97 -5.88 -16.02 -7.53
C VAL A 97 -7.28 -15.42 -7.65
N LYS A 98 -8.25 -16.18 -8.19
CA LYS A 98 -9.67 -15.80 -8.37
C LYS A 98 -10.39 -15.37 -7.07
N ASN A 99 -9.81 -15.69 -5.92
CA ASN A 99 -10.32 -15.37 -4.59
C ASN A 99 -9.61 -14.19 -3.92
N CYS A 100 -8.57 -13.62 -4.54
CA CYS A 100 -7.72 -12.59 -3.96
C CYS A 100 -7.88 -11.25 -4.67
N TYR A 101 -8.10 -10.19 -3.89
CA TYR A 101 -8.29 -8.82 -4.35
C TYR A 101 -7.39 -7.88 -3.54
N MET A 102 -6.91 -6.81 -4.16
CA MET A 102 -6.20 -5.73 -3.46
C MET A 102 -7.02 -4.46 -3.54
N VAL A 103 -7.23 -3.79 -2.41
CA VAL A 103 -7.85 -2.47 -2.35
C VAL A 103 -6.94 -1.56 -1.54
N THR A 104 -6.27 -0.63 -2.22
CA THR A 104 -5.24 0.21 -1.62
C THR A 104 -5.49 1.70 -1.85
N HIS A 105 -4.95 2.53 -0.97
CA HIS A 105 -5.10 3.98 -1.04
C HIS A 105 -3.85 4.64 -1.62
N GLY A 106 -4.00 5.52 -2.60
CA GLY A 106 -2.87 6.28 -3.15
C GLY A 106 -3.19 6.97 -4.47
N VAL A 107 -2.20 7.70 -4.98
CA VAL A 107 -2.21 8.18 -6.37
C VAL A 107 -2.03 6.98 -7.28
N LYS A 108 -2.96 6.77 -8.23
CA LYS A 108 -3.13 5.52 -8.97
C LYS A 108 -1.84 5.04 -9.63
N GLU A 109 -1.20 5.90 -10.42
CA GLU A 109 -0.01 5.56 -11.20
C GLU A 109 1.15 5.18 -10.28
N TYR A 110 1.40 5.99 -9.26
CA TYR A 110 2.47 5.76 -8.28
C TYR A 110 2.24 4.49 -7.45
N GLN A 111 1.01 4.27 -6.99
CA GLN A 111 0.70 3.10 -6.16
C GLN A 111 0.78 1.81 -6.99
N LEU A 112 0.30 1.81 -8.24
CA LEU A 112 0.42 0.67 -9.15
C LEU A 112 1.88 0.38 -9.51
N GLU A 113 2.70 1.40 -9.73
CA GLU A 113 4.13 1.21 -9.93
C GLU A 113 4.77 0.52 -8.71
N LYS A 114 4.49 1.01 -7.50
CA LYS A 114 5.00 0.41 -6.25
C LYS A 114 4.61 -1.06 -6.13
N VAL A 115 3.36 -1.41 -6.44
CA VAL A 115 2.88 -2.81 -6.44
C VAL A 115 3.54 -3.64 -7.55
N SER A 116 3.74 -3.08 -8.74
CA SER A 116 4.40 -3.81 -9.83
C SER A 116 5.83 -4.22 -9.50
N ARG A 117 6.55 -3.36 -8.76
CA ARG A 117 7.93 -3.59 -8.33
C ARG A 117 8.08 -4.59 -7.18
N THR A 118 6.98 -5.10 -6.63
CA THR A 118 7.02 -6.17 -5.60
C THR A 118 6.71 -7.55 -6.15
N ASN A 119 6.40 -7.68 -7.45
CA ASN A 119 5.92 -8.92 -8.08
C ASN A 119 4.61 -9.48 -7.50
N LEU A 120 3.91 -8.73 -6.64
CA LEU A 120 2.67 -9.19 -6.01
C LEU A 120 1.44 -9.12 -6.93
N VAL A 121 1.53 -8.39 -8.05
CA VAL A 121 0.39 -8.19 -8.98
C VAL A 121 -0.26 -9.51 -9.39
N LEU A 122 0.55 -10.55 -9.62
CA LEU A 122 0.08 -11.85 -10.09
C LEU A 122 -0.73 -12.64 -9.05
N LEU A 123 -0.73 -12.21 -7.80
CA LEU A 123 -1.48 -12.86 -6.71
C LEU A 123 -2.94 -12.38 -6.65
N PHE A 124 -3.31 -11.33 -7.39
CA PHE A 124 -4.61 -10.69 -7.27
C PHE A 124 -5.38 -10.76 -8.59
N THR A 125 -6.67 -11.09 -8.48
CA THR A 125 -7.61 -11.00 -9.60
C THR A 125 -7.77 -9.57 -10.08
N GLU A 126 -7.89 -8.63 -9.13
CA GLU A 126 -8.16 -7.24 -9.41
C GLU A 126 -7.52 -6.36 -8.32
N ILE A 127 -6.97 -5.23 -8.73
CA ILE A 127 -6.30 -4.25 -7.87
C ILE A 127 -7.02 -2.91 -8.02
N PHE A 128 -7.63 -2.45 -6.93
CA PHE A 128 -8.29 -1.16 -6.86
C PHE A 128 -7.39 -0.17 -6.13
N VAL A 129 -7.09 0.95 -6.79
CA VAL A 129 -6.46 2.10 -6.14
C VAL A 129 -7.50 3.20 -5.97
N VAL A 130 -7.69 3.64 -4.72
CA VAL A 130 -8.64 4.69 -4.35
C VAL A 130 -7.91 5.90 -3.75
N GLN A 131 -8.49 7.10 -3.90
CA GLN A 131 -7.96 8.32 -3.28
C GLN A 131 -8.68 8.70 -1.98
N ASP A 132 -9.89 8.18 -1.76
CA ASP A 132 -10.73 8.52 -0.60
C ASP A 132 -11.00 7.27 0.26
N THR A 133 -12.22 6.74 0.15
CA THR A 133 -12.68 5.56 0.85
C THR A 133 -12.50 4.29 0.01
N LYS A 134 -12.32 3.17 0.71
CA LYS A 134 -12.31 1.81 0.15
C LYS A 134 -13.71 1.20 0.03
N LYS A 135 -14.75 1.90 0.54
CA LYS A 135 -16.15 1.46 0.55
C LYS A 135 -16.61 0.92 -0.81
N GLY A 136 -16.47 1.72 -1.87
CA GLY A 136 -16.96 1.35 -3.21
C GLY A 136 -16.45 -0.03 -3.67
N PRO A 137 -15.13 -0.23 -3.80
CA PRO A 137 -14.57 -1.53 -4.19
C PRO A 137 -14.91 -2.68 -3.23
N VAL A 138 -14.86 -2.45 -1.91
CA VAL A 138 -15.14 -3.51 -0.92
C VAL A 138 -16.59 -3.97 -1.01
N GLU A 139 -17.55 -3.04 -0.99
CA GLU A 139 -18.97 -3.35 -1.07
C GLU A 139 -19.35 -3.96 -2.42
N MET A 140 -18.72 -3.51 -3.52
CA MET A 140 -18.89 -4.13 -4.84
C MET A 140 -18.47 -5.61 -4.84
N ILE A 141 -17.34 -5.96 -4.19
CA ILE A 141 -16.89 -7.35 -4.07
C ILE A 141 -17.88 -8.15 -3.21
N CYS A 142 -18.39 -7.57 -2.11
CA CYS A 142 -19.40 -8.21 -1.26
C CYS A 142 -20.68 -8.52 -2.05
N GLU A 143 -21.16 -7.56 -2.84
CA GLU A 143 -22.36 -7.71 -3.69
C GLU A 143 -22.15 -8.78 -4.78
N ARG A 144 -20.95 -8.81 -5.39
CA ARG A 144 -20.56 -9.81 -6.40
C ARG A 144 -20.55 -11.24 -5.84
N PHE A 145 -20.22 -11.38 -4.56
CA PHE A 145 -20.01 -12.66 -3.87
C PHE A 145 -20.90 -12.80 -2.64
N LYS A 146 -22.19 -12.47 -2.78
CA LYS A 146 -23.17 -12.44 -1.66
C LYS A 146 -23.31 -13.75 -0.87
N ASP A 147 -23.03 -14.90 -1.50
CA ASP A 147 -23.16 -16.24 -0.90
C ASP A 147 -21.84 -16.76 -0.33
N ASP A 148 -20.76 -15.98 -0.47
CA ASP A 148 -19.40 -16.27 -0.04
C ASP A 148 -19.00 -15.29 1.07
N GLU A 149 -18.20 -15.75 2.03
CA GLU A 149 -17.55 -14.85 3.00
C GLU A 149 -16.53 -13.96 2.28
N VAL A 150 -16.48 -12.68 2.65
CA VAL A 150 -15.49 -11.71 2.19
C VAL A 150 -14.72 -11.19 3.39
N VAL A 151 -13.41 -11.42 3.40
CA VAL A 151 -12.50 -10.98 4.48
C VAL A 151 -11.75 -9.75 3.99
N PHE A 152 -11.95 -8.61 4.67
CA PHE A 152 -11.23 -7.37 4.38
C PHE A 152 -10.17 -7.09 5.45
N VAL A 153 -8.91 -7.04 5.01
CA VAL A 153 -7.71 -6.85 5.84
C VAL A 153 -7.11 -5.47 5.60
N ASP A 154 -6.97 -4.68 6.66
CA ASP A 154 -6.38 -3.33 6.63
C ASP A 154 -5.65 -3.05 7.95
N ASP A 155 -4.61 -2.21 7.93
CA ASP A 155 -3.84 -1.83 9.12
C ASP A 155 -4.49 -0.67 9.91
N LYS A 156 -5.57 -0.08 9.40
CA LYS A 156 -6.20 1.12 9.97
C LYS A 156 -7.69 0.93 10.22
N GLU A 157 -8.09 0.99 11.50
CA GLU A 157 -9.50 0.87 11.93
C GLU A 157 -10.46 1.80 11.17
N LYS A 158 -10.02 3.04 10.90
CA LYS A 158 -10.82 4.03 10.17
C LYS A 158 -11.22 3.60 8.75
N ARG A 159 -10.55 2.60 8.17
CA ARG A 159 -10.87 2.06 6.83
C ARG A 159 -12.09 1.15 6.84
N PHE A 160 -12.56 0.76 8.02
CA PHE A 160 -13.78 0.00 8.20
C PHE A 160 -14.99 0.88 8.57
N ALA A 161 -14.76 2.14 8.94
CA ALA A 161 -15.75 2.97 9.62
C ALA A 161 -16.98 3.33 8.77
N ASP A 162 -16.85 3.33 7.45
CA ASP A 162 -17.91 3.70 6.50
C ASP A 162 -18.47 2.51 5.70
N LEU A 163 -18.05 1.29 6.06
CA LEU A 163 -18.58 0.04 5.53
C LEU A 163 -19.91 -0.32 6.21
N ASP A 164 -20.85 -0.83 5.42
CA ASP A 164 -22.18 -1.21 5.90
C ASP A 164 -22.25 -2.72 6.21
N PHE A 165 -21.91 -3.10 7.44
CA PHE A 165 -21.91 -4.51 7.88
C PHE A 165 -23.33 -5.08 8.05
N GLU A 166 -24.36 -4.24 8.18
CA GLU A 166 -25.75 -4.70 8.22
C GLU A 166 -26.22 -5.10 6.82
N LYS A 167 -25.87 -4.29 5.81
CA LYS A 167 -26.15 -4.58 4.40
C LYS A 167 -25.32 -5.76 3.88
N TYR A 168 -24.07 -5.89 4.32
CA TYR A 168 -23.14 -6.92 3.89
C TYR A 168 -22.76 -7.86 5.05
N PRO A 169 -23.66 -8.75 5.48
CA PRO A 169 -23.39 -9.68 6.58
C PRO A 169 -22.33 -10.72 6.23
N ASN A 170 -21.98 -10.86 4.95
CA ASN A 170 -20.88 -11.70 4.48
C ASN A 170 -19.50 -11.02 4.59
N LEU A 171 -19.44 -9.75 4.96
CA LEU A 171 -18.19 -9.01 5.13
C LEU A 171 -17.66 -9.16 6.56
N ARG A 172 -16.48 -9.76 6.68
CA ARG A 172 -15.68 -9.82 7.90
C ARG A 172 -14.50 -8.86 7.79
N LYS A 173 -14.29 -8.02 8.80
CA LYS A 173 -13.08 -7.18 8.90
C LYS A 173 -12.00 -7.86 9.73
N VAL A 174 -10.74 -7.65 9.38
CA VAL A 174 -9.56 -8.03 10.17
C VAL A 174 -8.62 -6.84 10.23
N LEU A 175 -8.35 -6.35 11.44
CA LEU A 175 -7.35 -5.30 11.67
C LEU A 175 -5.97 -5.97 11.70
N TYR A 176 -5.13 -5.65 10.71
CA TYR A 176 -3.77 -6.18 10.65
C TYR A 176 -2.85 -5.39 11.59
N ILE A 177 -2.38 -6.05 12.65
CA ILE A 177 -1.45 -5.47 13.63
C ILE A 177 -0.06 -6.11 13.60
N GLY A 178 0.11 -7.17 12.80
CA GLY A 178 1.37 -7.90 12.67
C GLY A 178 1.15 -9.37 12.31
N PRO A 179 2.22 -10.19 12.35
CA PRO A 179 2.16 -11.63 12.08
C PRO A 179 1.09 -12.38 12.89
N GLU A 180 0.78 -11.92 14.10
CA GLU A 180 -0.27 -12.49 14.96
C GLU A 180 -1.66 -12.45 14.34
N SER A 181 -1.94 -11.48 13.46
CA SER A 181 -3.21 -11.35 12.75
C SER A 181 -3.38 -12.42 11.66
N ILE A 182 -2.31 -13.08 11.21
CA ILE A 182 -2.37 -14.05 10.09
C ILE A 182 -3.32 -15.20 10.42
N GLY A 183 -3.32 -15.67 11.66
CA GLY A 183 -4.24 -16.72 12.10
C GLY A 183 -5.71 -16.29 12.02
N GLU A 184 -6.03 -15.01 12.22
CA GLU A 184 -7.38 -14.47 12.12
C GLU A 184 -7.85 -14.28 10.66
N ILE A 185 -6.91 -13.94 9.76
CA ILE A 185 -7.23 -13.75 8.34
C ILE A 185 -7.79 -15.06 7.75
N PHE A 186 -7.12 -16.19 8.00
CA PHE A 186 -7.39 -17.47 7.33
C PHE A 186 -8.19 -18.47 8.18
N GLN A 187 -8.96 -17.97 9.16
CA GLN A 187 -9.93 -18.76 9.92
C GLN A 187 -11.13 -19.17 9.08
#